data_AF-A0A182QUP9-F1
#
_entry.id   AF-A0A182QUP9-F1
#
_cell.length_a   1.000
_cell.length_b   1.000
_cell.length_c   1.000
_cell.angle_alpha   90.00
_cell.angle_beta   90.00
_cell.angle_gamma   90.00
#
_symmetry.space_group_name_H-M   'P 1'
#
loop_
_entity.id
_entity.type
_entity.pdbx_description
1 polymer ?
#
loop_
_entity_poly.entity_id
_entity_poly.type
_entity_poly.pdbx_seq_one_letter_code
_entity_poly.pdbx_strand_id
1 'polypeptide(L)'
;MAFAETKISHREWRKLFKKRRRKAIRQKAALERCRIESEAEERKRACPEYQALLAEKEQQEQIAAEREELERALRNAIWLEDERKAQVLFAQQRQKVEAKEREEQAKRDELRKQYEESERKLAQAKEERLQQQEQMRRMLHERHIKMQEFAATGVEDYLTELRTVHNTRPETENCKFFLRTGACRHGYRCSGNHPTPGASQECSCSISAHEWKILCQKTTACGVPEPDCVADSSVRTF
;
A
#
# COMPACT_ATOMS: atom_id res chain seq x y z
N MET A 1 65.91 36.74 44.49
CA MET A 1 65.63 35.47 45.19
C MET A 1 66.96 34.81 45.51
N ALA A 2 67.37 34.81 46.78
CA ALA A 2 68.66 34.26 47.20
C ALA A 2 68.58 32.73 47.31
N PHE A 3 69.38 32.01 46.54
CA PHE A 3 69.54 30.57 46.71
C PHE A 3 70.34 30.33 48.00
N ALA A 4 69.71 29.74 49.01
CA ALA A 4 70.39 29.33 50.23
C ALA A 4 71.42 28.23 49.90
N GLU A 5 72.70 28.52 50.11
CA GLU A 5 73.78 27.54 50.02
C GLU A 5 73.64 26.52 51.16
N THR A 6 72.97 25.41 50.88
CA THR A 6 72.88 24.28 51.82
C THR A 6 74.24 23.57 51.87
N LYS A 7 74.98 23.75 52.96
CA LYS A 7 76.27 23.09 53.19
C LYS A 7 76.05 21.59 53.37
N ILE A 8 76.36 20.80 52.33
CA ILE A 8 76.25 19.33 52.35
C ILE A 8 77.20 18.75 53.42
N SER A 9 76.69 17.85 54.27
CA SER A 9 77.52 17.18 55.28
C SER A 9 78.62 16.35 54.61
N HIS A 10 79.83 16.33 55.18
CA HIS A 10 80.95 15.54 54.65
C HIS A 10 80.61 14.06 54.44
N ARG A 11 79.71 13.48 55.27
CA ARG A 11 79.19 12.11 55.09
C ARG A 11 78.36 11.96 53.80
N GLU A 12 77.53 12.94 53.48
CA GLU A 12 76.68 12.97 52.29
C GLU A 12 77.49 13.25 51.03
N TRP A 13 78.47 14.17 51.11
CA TRP A 13 79.43 14.42 50.04
C TRP A 13 80.20 13.14 49.67
N ARG A 14 80.67 12.38 50.67
CA ARG A 14 81.32 11.07 50.43
C ARG A 14 80.38 10.05 49.78
N LYS A 15 79.11 9.99 50.18
CA LYS A 15 78.11 9.12 49.53
C LYS A 15 77.92 9.49 48.06
N LEU A 16 77.76 10.79 47.77
CA LEU A 16 77.59 11.30 46.41
C LEU A 16 78.84 11.05 45.54
N PHE A 17 80.04 11.31 46.08
CA PHE A 17 81.31 11.04 45.42
C PHE A 17 81.46 9.55 45.08
N LYS A 18 81.20 8.65 46.03
CA LYS A 18 81.23 7.19 45.79
C LYS A 18 80.18 6.76 44.74
N LYS A 19 78.98 7.38 44.75
CA LYS A 19 77.93 7.12 43.74
C LYS A 19 78.38 7.57 42.35
N ARG A 20 78.95 8.77 42.21
CA ARG A 20 79.50 9.30 40.95
C ARG A 20 80.68 8.46 40.46
N ARG A 21 81.60 8.07 41.35
CA ARG A 21 82.73 7.17 41.02
C ARG A 21 82.25 5.81 40.51
N ARG A 22 81.29 5.16 41.19
CA ARG A 22 80.70 3.90 40.71
C ARG A 22 79.98 4.06 39.37
N LYS A 23 79.29 5.18 39.15
CA LYS A 23 78.65 5.49 37.87
C LYS A 23 79.69 5.62 36.75
N ALA A 24 80.76 6.38 36.98
CA ALA A 24 81.84 6.56 36.02
C ALA A 24 82.56 5.23 35.68
N ILE A 25 82.83 4.40 36.69
CA ILE A 25 83.42 3.07 36.49
C ILE A 25 82.49 2.18 35.64
N ARG A 26 81.19 2.13 35.95
CA ARG A 26 80.21 1.36 35.16
C ARG A 26 80.07 1.88 33.72
N GLN A 27 80.06 3.19 33.54
CA GLN A 27 80.01 3.82 32.23
C GLN A 27 81.24 3.47 31.40
N LYS A 28 82.45 3.59 31.99
CA LYS A 28 83.69 3.20 31.30
C LYS A 28 83.69 1.72 30.92
N ALA A 29 83.26 0.84 31.83
CA ALA A 29 83.16 -0.59 31.54
C ALA A 29 82.08 -0.92 30.48
N ALA A 30 80.97 -0.18 30.44
CA ALA A 30 79.95 -0.34 29.41
C ALA A 30 80.44 0.13 28.03
N LEU A 31 81.11 1.28 27.96
CA LEU A 31 81.73 1.78 26.74
C LEU A 31 82.78 0.81 26.20
N GLU A 32 83.59 0.24 27.09
CA GLU A 32 84.60 -0.75 26.70
C GLU A 32 83.97 -2.03 26.15
N ARG A 33 82.85 -2.51 26.74
CA ARG A 33 82.10 -3.64 26.17
C ARG A 33 81.55 -3.31 24.79
N CYS A 34 80.92 -2.15 24.63
CA CYS A 34 80.42 -1.71 23.31
C CYS A 34 81.55 -1.61 22.28
N ARG A 35 82.73 -1.13 22.68
CA ARG A 35 83.91 -1.07 21.82
C ARG A 35 84.36 -2.45 21.38
N ILE A 36 84.51 -3.38 22.32
CA ILE A 36 84.91 -4.77 22.02
C ILE A 36 83.89 -5.46 21.11
N GLU A 37 82.59 -5.27 21.36
CA GLU A 37 81.50 -5.79 20.53
C GLU A 37 81.57 -5.22 19.10
N SER A 38 81.75 -3.90 18.94
CA SER A 38 81.93 -3.26 17.63
C SER A 38 83.14 -3.81 16.87
N GLU A 39 84.30 -3.88 17.52
CA GLU A 39 85.52 -4.42 16.91
C GLU A 39 85.35 -5.91 16.53
N ALA A 40 84.60 -6.69 17.32
CA ALA A 40 84.29 -8.07 17.00
C ALA A 40 83.32 -8.21 15.82
N GLU A 41 82.31 -7.34 15.72
CA GLU A 41 81.42 -7.27 14.56
C GLU A 41 82.15 -6.83 13.29
N GLU A 42 83.03 -5.84 13.38
CA GLU A 42 83.86 -5.39 12.27
C GLU A 42 84.76 -6.51 11.76
N ARG A 43 85.42 -7.26 12.66
CA ARG A 43 86.19 -8.45 12.29
C ARG A 43 85.36 -9.53 11.60
N LYS A 44 84.13 -9.77 12.08
CA LYS A 44 83.18 -10.70 11.43
C LYS A 44 82.81 -10.20 10.03
N ARG A 45 82.42 -8.92 9.90
CA ARG A 45 82.05 -8.29 8.63
C ARG A 45 83.20 -8.23 7.63
N ALA A 46 84.44 -8.12 8.09
CA ALA A 46 85.63 -8.13 7.24
C ALA A 46 85.99 -9.54 6.72
N CYS A 47 85.48 -10.61 7.36
CA CYS A 47 85.73 -11.98 6.93
C CYS A 47 84.95 -12.28 5.63
N PRO A 48 85.63 -12.72 4.54
CA PRO A 48 84.96 -13.02 3.26
C PRO A 48 83.89 -14.11 3.37
N GLU A 49 84.10 -15.14 4.21
CA GLU A 49 83.12 -16.21 4.43
C GLU A 49 81.82 -15.68 5.04
N TYR A 50 81.93 -14.74 5.97
CA TYR A 50 80.76 -14.11 6.59
C TYR A 50 80.01 -13.21 5.61
N GLN A 51 80.73 -12.49 4.73
CA GLN A 51 80.13 -11.71 3.66
C GLN A 51 79.38 -12.60 2.65
N ALA A 52 79.97 -13.74 2.27
CA ALA A 52 79.32 -14.71 1.39
C ALA A 52 78.03 -15.28 2.01
N LEU A 53 78.06 -15.62 3.30
CA LEU A 53 76.89 -16.10 4.03
C LEU A 53 75.79 -15.03 4.15
N LEU A 54 76.15 -13.75 4.29
CA LEU A 54 75.18 -12.65 4.25
C LEU A 54 74.55 -12.53 2.86
N ALA A 55 75.34 -12.57 1.80
CA ALA A 55 74.84 -12.50 0.43
C ALA A 55 73.91 -13.68 0.10
N GLU A 56 74.24 -14.90 0.56
CA GLU A 56 73.37 -16.07 0.39
C GLU A 56 72.04 -15.90 1.13
N LYS A 57 72.06 -15.37 2.37
CA LYS A 57 70.83 -15.07 3.12
C LYS A 57 69.98 -14.01 2.43
N GLU A 58 70.60 -12.93 1.95
CA GLU A 58 69.91 -11.88 1.20
C GLU A 58 69.25 -12.45 -0.07
N GLN A 59 69.95 -13.32 -0.81
CA GLN A 59 69.37 -14.01 -1.98
C GLN A 59 68.18 -14.91 -1.59
N GLN A 60 68.29 -15.66 -0.51
CA GLN A 60 67.19 -16.49 -0.02
C GLN A 60 65.99 -15.65 0.42
N GLU A 61 66.22 -14.52 1.10
CA GLU A 61 65.19 -13.57 1.49
C GLU A 61 64.50 -12.94 0.28
N GLN A 62 65.25 -12.58 -0.77
CA GLN A 62 64.70 -12.07 -2.03
C GLN A 62 63.81 -13.12 -2.70
N ILE A 63 64.29 -14.35 -2.84
CA ILE A 63 63.51 -15.45 -3.41
C ILE A 63 62.24 -15.72 -2.58
N ALA A 64 62.34 -15.66 -1.25
CA ALA A 64 61.18 -15.82 -0.37
C ALA A 64 60.17 -14.68 -0.55
N ALA A 65 60.65 -13.43 -0.64
CA ALA A 65 59.81 -12.26 -0.86
C ALA A 65 59.08 -12.31 -2.20
N GLU A 66 59.78 -12.70 -3.28
CA GLU A 66 59.19 -12.89 -4.61
C GLU A 66 58.11 -13.99 -4.61
N ARG A 67 58.36 -15.11 -3.94
CA ARG A 67 57.37 -16.18 -3.79
C ARG A 67 56.13 -15.69 -3.05
N GLU A 68 56.32 -14.96 -1.95
CA GLU A 68 55.22 -14.40 -1.18
C GLU A 68 54.42 -13.38 -2.01
N GLU A 69 55.09 -12.54 -2.79
CA GLU A 69 54.44 -11.59 -3.70
C GLU A 69 53.62 -12.31 -4.77
N LEU A 70 54.16 -13.37 -5.37
CA LEU A 70 53.43 -14.20 -6.34
C LEU A 70 52.21 -14.85 -5.70
N GLU A 71 52.35 -15.40 -4.49
CA GLU A 71 51.21 -15.96 -3.74
C GLU A 71 50.14 -14.91 -3.45
N ARG A 72 50.54 -13.70 -3.04
CA ARG A 72 49.61 -12.58 -2.81
C ARG A 72 48.90 -12.20 -4.12
N ALA A 73 49.62 -12.11 -5.23
CA ALA A 73 49.05 -11.82 -6.54
C ALA A 73 48.06 -12.89 -7.00
N LEU A 74 48.40 -14.18 -6.83
CA LEU A 74 47.49 -15.29 -7.15
C LEU A 74 46.22 -15.27 -6.30
N ARG A 75 46.35 -15.06 -4.98
CA ARG A 75 45.18 -14.93 -4.08
C ARG A 75 44.29 -13.75 -4.49
N ASN A 76 44.89 -12.63 -4.85
CA ASN A 76 44.14 -11.46 -5.33
C ASN A 76 43.42 -11.75 -6.64
N ALA A 77 44.07 -12.42 -7.60
CA ALA A 77 43.46 -12.80 -8.87
C ALA A 77 42.25 -13.73 -8.68
N ILE A 78 42.38 -14.76 -7.82
CA ILE A 78 41.26 -15.67 -7.48
C ILE A 78 40.11 -14.87 -6.86
N TRP A 79 40.41 -13.99 -5.90
CA TRP A 79 39.40 -13.16 -5.26
C TRP A 79 38.66 -12.26 -6.27
N LEU A 80 39.38 -11.65 -7.22
CA LEU A 80 38.77 -10.82 -8.27
C LEU A 80 37.86 -11.62 -9.20
N GLU A 81 38.22 -12.86 -9.55
CA GLU A 81 37.35 -13.71 -10.35
C GLU A 81 36.05 -14.07 -9.62
N ASP A 82 36.15 -14.41 -8.34
CA ASP A 82 35.01 -14.76 -7.51
C ASP A 82 34.11 -13.55 -7.26
N GLU A 83 34.70 -12.37 -7.04
CA GLU A 83 33.98 -11.11 -6.94
C GLU A 83 33.20 -10.82 -8.24
N ARG A 84 33.83 -11.01 -9.41
CA ARG A 84 33.15 -10.85 -10.70
C ARG A 84 31.97 -11.82 -10.85
N LYS A 85 32.15 -13.10 -10.45
CA LYS A 85 31.05 -14.09 -10.47
C LYS A 85 29.92 -13.67 -9.54
N ALA A 86 30.24 -13.21 -8.32
CA ALA A 86 29.28 -12.73 -7.35
C ALA A 86 28.48 -11.53 -7.89
N GLN A 87 29.14 -10.58 -8.55
CA GLN A 87 28.48 -9.43 -9.18
C GLN A 87 27.50 -9.84 -10.28
N VAL A 88 27.89 -10.79 -11.15
CA VAL A 88 26.99 -11.32 -12.19
C VAL A 88 25.78 -12.01 -11.58
N LEU A 89 25.98 -12.87 -10.58
CA LEU A 89 24.88 -13.54 -9.88
C LEU A 89 23.96 -12.56 -9.18
N PHE A 90 24.52 -11.54 -8.53
CA PHE A 90 23.74 -10.49 -7.86
C PHE A 90 22.93 -9.67 -8.87
N ALA A 91 23.51 -9.30 -10.01
CA ALA A 91 22.80 -8.61 -11.09
C ALA A 91 21.65 -9.46 -11.66
N GLN A 92 21.89 -10.75 -11.91
CA GLN A 92 20.83 -11.67 -12.35
C GLN A 92 19.72 -11.80 -11.31
N GLN A 93 20.08 -11.92 -10.04
CA GLN A 93 19.11 -12.02 -8.95
C GLN A 93 18.27 -10.74 -8.84
N ARG A 94 18.90 -9.57 -8.94
CA ARG A 94 18.21 -8.28 -8.98
C ARG A 94 17.22 -8.19 -10.14
N GLN A 95 17.65 -8.55 -11.36
CA GLN A 95 16.76 -8.56 -12.52
C GLN A 95 15.55 -9.48 -12.32
N LYS A 96 15.75 -10.66 -11.70
CA LYS A 96 14.64 -11.59 -11.38
C LYS A 96 13.66 -10.99 -10.37
N VAL A 97 14.16 -10.31 -9.33
CA VAL A 97 13.31 -9.65 -8.33
C VAL A 97 12.53 -8.51 -8.97
N GLU A 98 13.20 -7.61 -9.69
CA GLU A 98 12.57 -6.49 -10.39
C GLU A 98 11.53 -6.96 -11.43
N ALA A 99 11.79 -8.06 -12.15
CA ALA A 99 10.82 -8.65 -13.08
C ALA A 99 9.58 -9.19 -12.36
N LYS A 100 9.77 -9.91 -11.23
CA LYS A 100 8.64 -10.38 -10.41
C LYS A 100 7.81 -9.24 -9.87
N GLU A 101 8.44 -8.19 -9.34
CA GLU A 101 7.75 -6.99 -8.87
C GLU A 101 6.96 -6.31 -9.99
N ARG A 102 7.51 -6.21 -11.20
CA ARG A 102 6.79 -5.67 -12.37
C ARG A 102 5.59 -6.54 -12.76
N GLU A 103 5.72 -7.86 -12.74
CA GLU A 103 4.61 -8.77 -13.00
C GLU A 103 3.50 -8.64 -11.95
N GLU A 104 3.87 -8.55 -10.66
CA GLU A 104 2.93 -8.32 -9.57
C GLU A 104 2.24 -6.96 -9.66
N GLN A 105 3.00 -5.90 -9.98
CA GLN A 105 2.47 -4.57 -10.24
C GLN A 105 1.46 -4.60 -11.41
N ALA A 106 1.81 -5.23 -12.52
CA ALA A 106 0.93 -5.36 -13.68
C ALA A 106 -0.37 -6.13 -13.34
N LYS A 107 -0.28 -7.21 -12.55
CA LYS A 107 -1.46 -7.95 -12.07
C LYS A 107 -2.34 -7.09 -11.17
N ARG A 108 -1.76 -6.28 -10.28
CA ARG A 108 -2.49 -5.35 -9.42
C ARG A 108 -3.19 -4.25 -10.22
N ASP A 109 -2.51 -3.70 -11.21
CA ASP A 109 -3.07 -2.67 -12.08
C ASP A 109 -4.18 -3.21 -12.99
N GLU A 110 -4.03 -4.45 -13.48
CA GLU A 110 -5.08 -5.14 -14.22
C GLU A 110 -6.32 -5.38 -13.35
N LEU A 111 -6.14 -5.89 -12.12
CA LEU A 111 -7.23 -6.08 -11.17
C LEU A 111 -7.95 -4.75 -10.87
N ARG A 112 -7.19 -3.65 -10.69
CA ARG A 112 -7.75 -2.31 -10.50
C ARG A 112 -8.61 -1.90 -11.70
N LYS A 113 -8.11 -2.07 -12.93
CA LYS A 113 -8.87 -1.72 -14.15
C LYS A 113 -10.16 -2.53 -14.26
N GLN A 114 -10.11 -3.83 -13.98
CA GLN A 114 -11.30 -4.69 -13.99
C GLN A 114 -12.33 -4.22 -12.96
N TYR A 115 -11.88 -3.82 -11.77
CA TYR A 115 -12.75 -3.26 -10.75
C TYR A 115 -13.37 -1.92 -11.18
N GLU A 116 -12.56 -1.00 -11.70
CA GLU A 116 -13.02 0.30 -12.22
C GLU A 116 -14.02 0.14 -13.36
N GLU A 117 -13.82 -0.80 -14.29
CA GLU A 117 -14.75 -1.09 -15.37
C GLU A 117 -16.07 -1.67 -14.83
N SER A 118 -15.99 -2.58 -13.86
CA SER A 118 -17.17 -3.17 -13.21
C SER A 118 -17.99 -2.10 -12.48
N GLU A 119 -17.33 -1.19 -11.77
CA GLU A 119 -17.96 -0.04 -11.12
C GLU A 119 -18.63 0.90 -12.14
N ARG A 120 -17.97 1.19 -13.28
CA ARG A 120 -18.55 2.00 -14.36
C ARG A 120 -19.80 1.35 -14.95
N LYS A 121 -19.76 0.05 -15.22
CA LYS A 121 -20.93 -0.70 -15.71
C LYS A 121 -22.07 -0.68 -14.69
N LEU A 122 -21.75 -0.84 -13.40
CA LEU A 122 -22.74 -0.76 -12.34
C LEU A 122 -23.35 0.65 -12.23
N ALA A 123 -22.54 1.70 -12.35
CA ALA A 123 -23.01 3.09 -12.35
C ALA A 123 -23.90 3.39 -13.55
N GLN A 124 -23.50 2.98 -14.77
CA GLN A 124 -24.31 3.10 -15.98
C GLN A 124 -25.65 2.36 -15.83
N ALA A 125 -25.64 1.11 -15.36
CA ALA A 125 -26.87 0.35 -15.14
C ALA A 125 -27.78 0.99 -14.07
N LYS A 126 -27.21 1.62 -13.03
CA LYS A 126 -27.98 2.39 -12.04
C LYS A 126 -28.59 3.65 -12.65
N GLU A 127 -27.82 4.39 -13.45
CA GLU A 127 -28.29 5.59 -14.13
C GLU A 127 -29.39 5.28 -15.14
N GLU A 128 -29.23 4.24 -15.97
CA GLU A 128 -30.26 3.77 -16.89
C GLU A 128 -31.55 3.37 -16.17
N ARG A 129 -31.44 2.69 -15.02
CA ARG A 129 -32.63 2.36 -14.18
C ARG A 129 -33.31 3.62 -13.65
N LEU A 130 -32.56 4.62 -13.23
CA LEU A 130 -33.11 5.90 -12.78
C LEU A 130 -33.78 6.64 -13.93
N GLN A 131 -33.16 6.66 -15.12
CA GLN A 131 -33.75 7.25 -16.32
C GLN A 131 -35.05 6.54 -16.72
N GLN A 132 -35.08 5.20 -16.70
CA GLN A 132 -36.29 4.42 -16.93
C GLN A 132 -37.38 4.74 -15.90
N GLN A 133 -37.02 4.83 -14.62
CA GLN A 133 -37.97 5.19 -13.56
C GLN A 133 -38.51 6.61 -13.72
N GLU A 134 -37.66 7.57 -14.11
CA GLU A 134 -38.05 8.94 -14.36
C GLU A 134 -38.94 9.06 -15.60
N GLN A 135 -38.60 8.38 -16.70
CA GLN A 135 -39.45 8.30 -17.89
C GLN A 135 -40.83 7.74 -17.56
N MET A 136 -40.89 6.64 -16.79
CA MET A 136 -42.16 6.10 -16.30
C MET A 136 -42.93 7.10 -15.43
N ARG A 137 -42.24 7.83 -14.53
CA ARG A 137 -42.87 8.87 -13.70
C ARG A 137 -43.42 10.02 -14.55
N ARG A 138 -42.68 10.47 -15.57
CA ARG A 138 -43.11 11.52 -16.51
C ARG A 138 -44.33 11.07 -17.30
N MET A 139 -44.31 9.86 -17.87
CA MET A 139 -45.46 9.26 -18.58
C MET A 139 -46.70 9.20 -17.70
N LEU A 140 -46.56 8.72 -16.44
CA LEU A 140 -47.69 8.66 -15.50
C LEU A 140 -48.22 10.06 -15.14
N HIS A 141 -47.34 11.04 -14.97
CA HIS A 141 -47.72 12.41 -14.67
C HIS A 141 -48.46 13.07 -15.85
N GLU A 142 -47.96 12.92 -17.07
CA GLU A 142 -48.61 13.40 -18.29
C GLU A 142 -50.00 12.77 -18.45
N ARG A 143 -50.11 11.44 -18.25
CA ARG A 143 -51.41 10.74 -18.25
C ARG A 143 -52.37 11.33 -17.21
N HIS A 144 -51.87 11.67 -16.02
CA HIS A 144 -52.68 12.28 -14.98
C HIS A 144 -53.18 13.68 -15.35
N ILE A 145 -52.31 14.52 -15.94
CA ILE A 145 -52.68 15.85 -16.43
C ILE A 145 -53.78 15.74 -17.50
N LYS A 146 -53.56 14.91 -18.53
CA LYS A 146 -54.56 14.66 -19.59
C LYS A 146 -55.90 14.16 -19.04
N MET A 147 -55.86 13.30 -18.01
CA MET A 147 -57.07 12.85 -17.32
C MET A 147 -57.80 13.99 -16.61
N GLN A 148 -57.09 14.90 -15.94
CA GLN A 148 -57.68 16.07 -15.29
C GLN A 148 -58.25 17.08 -16.31
N GLU A 149 -57.55 17.32 -17.42
CA GLU A 149 -57.99 18.20 -18.50
C GLU A 149 -59.26 17.68 -19.19
N PHE A 150 -59.33 16.37 -19.43
CA PHE A 150 -60.54 15.71 -19.92
C PHE A 150 -61.73 15.92 -18.98
N ALA A 151 -61.52 15.74 -17.67
CA ALA A 151 -62.56 15.95 -16.66
C ALA A 151 -63.04 17.41 -16.59
N ALA A 152 -62.17 18.38 -16.91
CA ALA A 152 -62.49 19.82 -16.86
C ALA A 152 -63.13 20.36 -18.14
N THR A 153 -62.73 19.88 -19.33
CA THR A 153 -63.12 20.47 -20.62
C THR A 153 -64.14 19.64 -21.40
N GLY A 154 -64.24 18.32 -21.13
CA GLY A 154 -65.16 17.42 -21.84
C GLY A 154 -64.84 17.22 -23.33
N VAL A 155 -63.70 17.70 -23.81
CA VAL A 155 -63.26 17.54 -25.21
C VAL A 155 -62.71 16.12 -25.42
N GLU A 156 -63.24 15.45 -26.43
CA GLU A 156 -63.10 14.00 -26.67
C GLU A 156 -61.72 13.56 -27.22
N ASP A 157 -60.84 14.50 -27.58
CA ASP A 157 -59.55 14.21 -28.22
C ASP A 157 -58.59 13.39 -27.33
N TYR A 158 -58.69 13.48 -26.00
CA TYR A 158 -57.83 12.77 -25.04
C TYR A 158 -58.31 11.36 -24.67
N LEU A 159 -59.53 10.97 -25.06
CA LEU A 159 -60.14 9.70 -24.67
C LEU A 159 -59.48 8.48 -25.33
N THR A 160 -58.85 8.66 -26.49
CA THR A 160 -58.15 7.57 -27.19
C THR A 160 -56.91 7.14 -26.42
N GLU A 161 -56.12 8.09 -25.91
CA GLU A 161 -54.93 7.81 -25.11
C GLU A 161 -55.30 7.30 -23.71
N LEU A 162 -56.36 7.83 -23.09
CA LEU A 162 -56.83 7.39 -21.77
C LEU A 162 -57.45 5.99 -21.77
N ARG A 163 -57.93 5.50 -22.90
CA ARG A 163 -58.53 4.15 -23.05
C ARG A 163 -57.53 3.06 -23.42
N THR A 164 -56.27 3.43 -23.69
CA THR A 164 -55.23 2.44 -24.01
C THR A 164 -55.08 1.43 -22.87
N VAL A 165 -55.24 0.15 -23.20
CA VAL A 165 -55.12 -0.96 -22.25
C VAL A 165 -53.64 -1.15 -21.94
N HIS A 166 -53.27 -1.03 -20.67
CA HIS A 166 -51.88 -1.18 -20.24
C HIS A 166 -51.62 -2.65 -19.92
N ASN A 167 -50.66 -3.25 -20.62
CA ASN A 167 -50.27 -4.65 -20.45
C ASN A 167 -49.01 -4.73 -19.59
N THR A 168 -49.11 -5.36 -18.42
CA THR A 168 -47.98 -5.51 -17.48
C THR A 168 -46.88 -6.42 -18.04
N ARG A 169 -47.22 -7.35 -18.94
CA ARG A 169 -46.30 -8.24 -19.67
C ARG A 169 -46.83 -8.50 -21.08
N PRO A 170 -46.53 -7.65 -22.08
CA PRO A 170 -47.11 -7.78 -23.41
C PRO A 170 -46.70 -9.07 -24.15
N GLU A 171 -45.57 -9.68 -23.75
CA GLU A 171 -44.99 -10.89 -24.37
C GLU A 171 -45.59 -12.21 -23.85
N THR A 172 -46.45 -12.20 -22.82
CA THR A 172 -47.03 -13.43 -22.24
C THR A 172 -48.54 -13.51 -22.38
N GLU A 173 -49.09 -14.74 -22.40
CA GLU A 173 -50.55 -14.95 -22.46
C GLU A 173 -51.28 -14.26 -21.30
N ASN A 174 -52.50 -13.78 -21.57
CA ASN A 174 -53.33 -13.14 -20.56
C ASN A 174 -53.67 -14.11 -19.43
N CYS A 175 -53.55 -13.62 -18.19
CA CYS A 175 -53.88 -14.41 -17.01
C CYS A 175 -55.39 -14.72 -16.99
N LYS A 176 -55.76 -16.01 -17.13
CA LYS A 176 -57.15 -16.49 -17.13
C LYS A 176 -57.91 -16.09 -15.87
N PHE A 177 -57.25 -16.09 -14.71
CA PHE A 177 -57.84 -15.66 -13.45
C PHE A 177 -58.09 -14.15 -13.45
N PHE A 178 -57.09 -13.33 -13.81
CA PHE A 178 -57.25 -11.87 -13.86
C PHE A 178 -58.32 -11.43 -14.86
N LEU A 179 -58.38 -12.04 -16.04
CA LEU A 179 -59.41 -11.75 -17.04
C LEU A 179 -60.83 -12.05 -16.55
N ARG A 180 -61.02 -13.11 -15.76
CA ARG A 180 -62.35 -13.53 -15.29
C ARG A 180 -62.82 -12.76 -14.07
N THR A 181 -61.94 -12.50 -13.11
CA THR A 181 -62.31 -11.93 -11.81
C THR A 181 -61.85 -10.50 -11.60
N GLY A 182 -61.07 -9.92 -12.53
CA GLY A 182 -60.46 -8.60 -12.38
C GLY A 182 -59.36 -8.52 -11.31
N ALA A 183 -59.12 -9.61 -10.57
CA ALA A 183 -58.13 -9.72 -9.51
C ALA A 183 -57.44 -11.08 -9.56
N CYS A 184 -56.10 -11.07 -9.53
CA CYS A 184 -55.28 -12.28 -9.50
C CYS A 184 -54.59 -12.40 -8.14
N ARG A 185 -54.62 -13.59 -7.54
CA ARG A 185 -53.98 -13.87 -6.25
C ARG A 185 -52.47 -13.59 -6.24
N HIS A 186 -51.83 -13.66 -7.40
CA HIS A 186 -50.39 -13.41 -7.55
C HIS A 186 -50.04 -11.92 -7.74
N GLY A 187 -51.03 -11.03 -7.83
CA GLY A 187 -50.83 -9.59 -7.98
C GLY A 187 -49.86 -9.22 -9.12
N TYR A 188 -48.96 -8.27 -8.88
CA TYR A 188 -47.94 -7.83 -9.85
C TYR A 188 -46.83 -8.87 -10.12
N ARG A 189 -46.75 -9.95 -9.33
CA ARG A 189 -45.80 -11.05 -9.51
C ARG A 189 -46.34 -12.18 -10.38
N CYS A 190 -47.53 -12.04 -10.96
CA CYS A 190 -48.09 -13.05 -11.85
C CYS A 190 -47.23 -13.22 -13.12
N SER A 191 -47.08 -14.46 -13.58
CA SER A 191 -46.36 -14.78 -14.82
C SER A 191 -47.15 -14.42 -16.08
N GLY A 192 -48.48 -14.37 -16.00
CA GLY A 192 -49.38 -14.00 -17.09
C GLY A 192 -49.59 -12.49 -17.19
N ASN A 193 -50.02 -12.04 -18.37
CA ASN A 193 -50.31 -10.63 -18.61
C ASN A 193 -51.62 -10.20 -17.91
N HIS A 194 -51.59 -9.04 -17.26
CA HIS A 194 -52.75 -8.41 -16.62
C HIS A 194 -53.13 -7.15 -17.42
N PRO A 195 -54.02 -7.26 -18.42
CA PRO A 195 -54.49 -6.09 -19.18
C PRO A 195 -55.33 -5.19 -18.28
N THR A 196 -54.79 -4.04 -17.89
CA THR A 196 -55.49 -3.06 -17.07
C THR A 196 -56.16 -2.04 -17.99
N PRO A 197 -57.51 -1.99 -18.05
CA PRO A 197 -58.19 -0.98 -18.85
C PRO A 197 -57.90 0.43 -18.29
N GLY A 198 -57.62 1.39 -19.17
CA GLY A 198 -57.23 2.74 -18.77
C GLY A 198 -58.37 3.54 -18.12
N ALA A 199 -59.40 3.87 -18.89
CA ALA A 199 -60.66 4.45 -18.44
C ALA A 199 -61.82 3.60 -18.98
N SER A 200 -62.72 3.14 -18.10
CA SER A 200 -63.89 2.36 -18.51
C SER A 200 -64.87 3.25 -19.26
N GLN A 201 -65.32 2.82 -20.45
CA GLN A 201 -66.13 3.63 -21.34
C GLN A 201 -67.56 3.90 -20.83
N GLU A 202 -68.04 3.16 -19.82
CA GLU A 202 -69.25 3.51 -19.10
C GLU A 202 -69.08 3.21 -17.61
N CYS A 203 -69.13 4.25 -16.77
CA CYS A 203 -69.65 4.07 -15.43
C CYS A 203 -71.18 4.10 -15.56
N SER A 204 -71.81 2.93 -15.57
CA SER A 204 -73.29 2.82 -15.60
C SER A 204 -73.95 3.19 -14.27
N CYS A 205 -73.23 3.87 -13.36
CA CYS A 205 -73.79 4.35 -12.12
C CYS A 205 -74.28 5.78 -12.32
N SER A 206 -75.58 5.90 -12.62
CA SER A 206 -76.34 7.14 -12.58
C SER A 206 -76.51 7.63 -11.14
N ILE A 207 -75.42 8.05 -10.49
CA ILE A 207 -75.48 8.87 -9.28
C ILE A 207 -74.98 10.24 -9.68
N SER A 208 -75.90 11.20 -9.69
CA SER A 208 -75.61 12.60 -10.03
C SER A 208 -74.50 13.15 -9.13
N ALA A 209 -73.60 13.96 -9.69
CA ALA A 209 -72.43 14.54 -9.01
C ALA A 209 -72.77 15.44 -7.79
N HIS A 210 -74.04 15.60 -7.44
CA HIS A 210 -74.49 16.44 -6.32
C HIS A 210 -74.52 15.71 -4.96
N GLU A 211 -74.49 14.38 -4.92
CA GLU A 211 -74.57 13.62 -3.66
C GLU A 211 -73.22 13.18 -3.07
N TRP A 212 -72.10 13.32 -3.80
CA TRP A 212 -70.77 13.01 -3.27
C TRP A 212 -70.25 14.03 -2.23
N LYS A 213 -70.85 15.22 -2.14
CA LYS A 213 -70.48 16.24 -1.15
C LYS A 213 -71.07 15.97 0.24
N ILE A 214 -72.09 15.10 0.36
CA ILE A 214 -72.76 14.79 1.64
C ILE A 214 -72.16 13.56 2.34
N LEU A 215 -71.52 12.64 1.60
CA LEU A 215 -70.89 11.45 2.22
C LEU A 215 -69.43 11.67 2.68
N CYS A 216 -68.78 12.75 2.24
CA CYS A 216 -67.40 13.08 2.62
C CYS A 216 -67.27 13.76 4.01
N GLN A 217 -68.37 14.17 4.64
CA GLN A 217 -68.34 14.77 6.00
C GLN A 217 -68.66 13.78 7.14
N LYS A 218 -68.89 12.48 6.85
CA LYS A 218 -69.25 11.48 7.88
C LYS A 218 -68.26 10.32 8.06
N THR A 219 -67.05 10.43 7.54
CA THR A 219 -65.95 9.50 7.87
C THR A 219 -64.71 10.26 8.36
N THR A 220 -64.88 11.08 9.39
CA THR A 220 -63.79 11.48 10.30
C THR A 220 -63.64 10.42 11.40
N ALA A 221 -63.41 9.17 11.01
CA ALA A 221 -63.27 8.06 11.95
C ALA A 221 -62.46 6.90 11.34
N CYS A 222 -61.24 7.17 10.89
CA CYS A 222 -60.18 6.17 10.82
C CYS A 222 -58.86 6.88 11.10
N GLY A 223 -58.34 6.69 12.33
CA GLY A 223 -57.02 7.17 12.73
C GLY A 223 -55.94 6.53 11.87
N VAL A 224 -55.06 7.39 11.36
CA VAL A 224 -53.74 7.00 10.86
C VAL A 224 -52.75 7.39 11.96
N PRO A 225 -51.94 6.46 12.50
CA PRO A 225 -50.88 6.81 13.43
C PRO A 225 -49.78 7.57 12.68
N GLU A 226 -49.37 8.72 13.23
CA GLU A 226 -48.19 9.46 12.80
C GLU A 226 -46.92 8.61 13.03
N PRO A 227 -45.93 8.62 12.12
CA PRO A 227 -44.62 8.06 12.42
C PRO A 227 -43.82 9.08 13.25
N ASP A 228 -43.60 8.74 14.52
CA ASP A 228 -42.77 9.50 15.45
C ASP A 228 -41.38 9.78 14.89
N CYS A 229 -41.04 11.05 14.97
CA CYS A 229 -39.72 11.62 14.79
C CYS A 229 -38.74 11.08 15.85
N VAL A 230 -37.71 10.37 15.40
CA VAL A 230 -36.56 10.02 16.26
C VAL A 230 -35.62 11.23 16.30
N ALA A 231 -35.66 11.97 17.41
CA ALA A 231 -34.59 12.88 17.81
C ALA A 231 -34.11 12.50 19.22
N ASP A 232 -32.93 11.89 19.23
CA ASP A 232 -31.80 12.11 20.15
C ASP A 232 -32.05 12.26 21.66
N SER A 233 -31.47 11.37 22.47
CA SER A 233 -30.56 11.77 23.56
C SER A 233 -30.06 10.58 24.37
N SER A 234 -28.74 10.51 24.45
CA SER A 234 -27.94 9.82 25.44
C SER A 234 -28.32 10.19 26.89
N VAL A 235 -28.52 9.21 27.80
CA VAL A 235 -28.08 9.29 29.21
C VAL A 235 -27.81 7.89 29.80
N ARG A 236 -26.63 7.75 30.40
CA ARG A 236 -26.10 6.70 31.29
C ARG A 236 -27.06 6.20 32.40
N THR A 237 -26.93 4.92 32.76
CA THR A 237 -26.86 4.26 34.10
C THR A 237 -27.48 2.86 33.96
N PHE A 238 -26.93 1.73 34.42
CA PHE A 238 -25.87 1.35 35.35
C PHE A 238 -25.12 0.14 34.75
#